data_AF-A0A652Z123-F1
#
_entry.id   AF-A0A652Z123-F1
#
_cell.length_a   1.000
_cell.length_b   1.000
_cell.length_c   1.000
_cell.angle_alpha   90.00
_cell.angle_beta   90.00
_cell.angle_gamma   90.00
#
_symmetry.space_group_name_H-M   'P 1'
#
loop_
_entity.id
_entity.type
_entity.pdbx_description
1 polymer ?
#
loop_
_entity_poly.entity_id
_entity_poly.type
_entity_poly.pdbx_seq_one_letter_code
_entity_poly.pdbx_strand_id
1 'polypeptide(L)'
;MALKIGRLELGYRLLISLTAIAIAYGWVGSQLSILFHFGDYLGLVLLFVLAVAGTFAIPLSVGGLLAAIAAVITVYWQTSDINYSLITAGVCLGLYLLGFQDVRYDPAPEKKLSILEIIATVITIGFMVQMSLLILQTPSSWLTSTAIGAIAAAITLIGRQFVYIDLPQKLIWQLFGGVTISSLAIGFAIRAIIYATTRPIQLL
;
A
#
# COMPACT_ATOMS: atom_id res chain seq x y z
N MET A 1 -12.13 5.45 -32.32
CA MET A 1 -12.51 6.07 -31.03
C MET A 1 -12.35 5.12 -29.84
N ALA A 2 -12.56 3.80 -29.98
CA ALA A 2 -12.41 2.82 -28.89
C ALA A 2 -11.02 2.80 -28.20
N LEU A 3 -9.93 3.00 -28.95
CA LEU A 3 -8.56 3.03 -28.40
C LEU A 3 -8.25 4.22 -27.47
N LYS A 4 -8.99 5.34 -27.59
CA LYS A 4 -8.82 6.51 -26.70
C LYS A 4 -9.61 6.35 -25.38
N ILE A 5 -10.72 5.62 -25.42
CA ILE A 5 -11.58 5.38 -24.24
C ILE A 5 -10.90 4.38 -23.30
N GLY A 6 -10.36 3.27 -23.83
CA GLY A 6 -9.65 2.27 -23.02
C GLY A 6 -8.39 2.80 -22.33
N ARG A 7 -7.67 3.78 -22.91
CA ARG A 7 -6.52 4.42 -22.26
C ARG A 7 -6.92 5.36 -21.10
N LEU A 8 -8.09 5.99 -21.20
CA LEU A 8 -8.59 6.92 -20.18
C LEU A 8 -9.09 6.16 -18.94
N GLU A 9 -9.77 5.04 -19.15
CA GLU A 9 -10.22 4.13 -18.09
C GLU A 9 -9.04 3.50 -17.33
N LEU A 10 -7.99 3.11 -18.06
CA LEU A 10 -6.79 2.52 -17.47
C LEU A 10 -5.98 3.54 -16.65
N GLY A 11 -5.95 4.80 -17.11
CA GLY A 11 -5.38 5.93 -16.34
C GLY A 11 -6.16 6.22 -15.05
N TYR A 12 -7.50 6.17 -15.09
CA TYR A 12 -8.34 6.37 -13.91
C TYR A 12 -8.19 5.24 -12.88
N ARG A 13 -8.11 3.98 -13.34
CA ARG A 13 -7.84 2.82 -12.48
C ARG A 13 -6.47 2.90 -11.81
N LEU A 14 -5.44 3.31 -12.56
CA LEU A 14 -4.11 3.56 -12.00
C LEU A 14 -4.16 4.68 -10.94
N LEU A 15 -4.91 5.76 -11.21
CA LEU A 15 -5.03 6.88 -10.28
C LEU A 15 -5.69 6.45 -8.95
N ILE A 16 -6.72 5.60 -9.00
CA ILE A 16 -7.34 5.03 -7.79
C ILE A 16 -6.31 4.23 -6.99
N SER A 17 -5.57 3.33 -7.64
CA SER A 17 -4.57 2.51 -6.96
C SER A 17 -3.43 3.35 -6.40
N LEU A 18 -2.93 4.34 -7.14
CA LEU A 18 -1.91 5.28 -6.66
C LEU A 18 -2.40 6.12 -5.48
N THR A 19 -3.68 6.52 -5.47
CA THR A 19 -4.26 7.28 -4.37
C THR A 19 -4.32 6.42 -3.10
N ALA A 20 -4.73 5.15 -3.22
CA ALA A 20 -4.74 4.22 -2.08
C ALA A 20 -3.32 3.97 -1.53
N ILE A 21 -2.31 3.83 -2.40
CA ILE A 21 -0.91 3.75 -1.97
C ILE A 21 -0.43 5.05 -1.34
N ALA A 22 -0.79 6.21 -1.89
CA ALA A 22 -0.45 7.49 -1.30
C ALA A 22 -1.00 7.56 0.13
N ILE A 23 -2.27 7.21 0.36
CA ILE A 23 -2.86 7.18 1.70
C ILE A 23 -2.08 6.22 2.62
N ALA A 24 -1.73 5.02 2.14
CA ALA A 24 -0.93 4.07 2.91
C ALA A 24 0.42 4.65 3.33
N TYR A 25 1.18 5.21 2.39
CA TYR A 25 2.49 5.83 2.67
C TYR A 25 2.39 7.07 3.54
N GLY A 26 1.30 7.85 3.43
CA GLY A 26 1.03 8.97 4.34
C GLY A 26 0.83 8.49 5.77
N TRP A 27 0.14 7.36 5.98
CA TRP A 27 0.00 6.75 7.30
C TRP A 27 1.35 6.27 7.85
N VAL A 28 2.18 5.63 7.01
CA VAL A 28 3.57 5.26 7.39
C VAL A 28 4.36 6.49 7.82
N GLY A 29 4.30 7.58 7.04
CA GLY A 29 4.98 8.84 7.37
C GLY A 29 4.56 9.39 8.73
N SER A 30 3.25 9.39 9.02
CA SER A 30 2.73 9.77 10.33
C SER A 30 3.27 8.88 11.44
N GLN A 31 3.32 7.56 11.24
CA GLN A 31 3.84 6.62 12.24
C GLN A 31 5.35 6.77 12.47
N LEU A 32 6.13 7.05 11.43
CA LEU A 32 7.55 7.38 11.56
C LEU A 32 7.76 8.62 12.43
N SER A 33 6.90 9.65 12.29
CA SER A 33 6.95 10.85 13.14
C SER A 33 6.65 10.53 14.61
N ILE A 34 5.68 9.64 14.86
CA ILE A 34 5.34 9.17 16.21
C ILE A 34 6.54 8.44 16.83
N LEU A 35 7.09 7.45 16.14
CA LEU A 35 8.24 6.67 16.63
C LEU A 35 9.47 7.55 16.87
N PHE A 36 9.71 8.53 16.00
CA PHE A 36 10.77 9.52 16.18
C PHE A 36 10.56 10.34 17.46
N HIS A 37 9.33 10.80 17.71
CA HIS A 37 9.02 11.61 18.88
C HIS A 37 9.12 10.85 20.20
N PHE A 38 8.73 9.57 20.20
CA PHE A 38 8.76 8.71 21.39
C PHE A 38 10.08 7.95 21.57
N GLY A 39 11.08 8.16 20.69
CA GLY A 39 12.42 7.62 20.84
C GLY A 39 12.59 6.13 20.52
N ASP A 40 11.62 5.51 19.84
CA ASP A 40 11.75 4.13 19.34
C ASP A 40 12.50 4.12 18.00
N TYR A 41 13.81 4.25 18.08
CA TYR A 41 14.69 4.30 16.91
C TYR A 41 14.75 2.97 16.14
N LEU A 42 14.55 1.84 16.82
CA LEU A 42 14.59 0.53 16.17
C LEU A 42 13.34 0.33 15.30
N GLY A 43 12.15 0.60 15.86
CA GLY A 43 10.90 0.59 15.11
C GLY A 43 10.91 1.58 13.95
N LEU A 44 11.49 2.77 14.16
CA LEU A 44 11.65 3.79 13.11
C LEU A 44 12.50 3.29 11.95
N VAL A 45 13.69 2.74 12.22
CA VAL A 45 14.60 2.25 11.18
C VAL A 45 13.98 1.09 10.42
N LEU A 46 13.36 0.13 11.12
CA LEU A 46 12.68 -1.00 10.47
C LEU A 46 11.55 -0.53 9.56
N LEU A 47 10.68 0.34 10.05
CA LEU A 47 9.55 0.85 9.27
C LEU A 47 10.03 1.68 8.07
N PHE A 48 11.08 2.48 8.25
CA PHE A 48 11.66 3.28 7.18
C PHE A 48 12.28 2.39 6.09
N VAL A 49 13.10 1.42 6.47
CA VAL A 49 13.72 0.46 5.54
C VAL A 49 12.64 -0.32 4.79
N LEU A 50 11.59 -0.77 5.48
CA LEU A 50 10.49 -1.48 4.85
C LEU A 50 9.68 -0.60 3.90
N ALA A 51 9.47 0.68 4.22
CA ALA A 51 8.79 1.63 3.34
C ALA A 51 9.58 1.92 2.07
N VAL A 52 10.89 2.14 2.21
CA VAL A 52 11.80 2.33 1.08
C VAL A 52 11.83 1.06 0.23
N ALA A 53 12.06 -0.10 0.83
CA ALA A 53 12.07 -1.38 0.13
C ALA A 53 10.72 -1.67 -0.56
N GLY A 54 9.61 -1.34 0.09
CA GLY A 54 8.26 -1.44 -0.47
C GLY A 54 8.06 -0.58 -1.72
N THR A 55 8.66 0.62 -1.77
CA THR A 55 8.60 1.49 -2.95
C THR A 55 9.23 0.80 -4.16
N PHE A 56 10.28 0.00 -3.92
CA PHE A 56 10.92 -0.80 -4.96
C PHE A 56 10.25 -2.13 -5.26
N ALA A 57 9.68 -2.76 -4.25
CA ALA A 57 9.10 -4.08 -4.38
C ALA A 57 7.72 -4.07 -5.03
N ILE A 58 6.84 -3.13 -4.69
CA ILE A 58 5.43 -3.14 -5.11
C ILE A 58 5.26 -3.13 -6.64
N PRO A 59 5.98 -2.28 -7.42
CA PRO A 59 5.83 -2.29 -8.88
C PRO A 59 6.36 -3.55 -9.55
N LEU A 60 7.29 -4.25 -8.91
CA LEU A 60 7.95 -5.46 -9.43
C LEU A 60 7.26 -6.75 -8.97
N SER A 61 6.49 -6.70 -7.88
CA SER A 61 5.96 -7.89 -7.24
C SER A 61 4.80 -8.48 -8.04
N VAL A 62 4.91 -9.78 -8.33
CA VAL A 62 3.79 -10.61 -8.82
C VAL A 62 2.93 -11.14 -7.65
N GLY A 63 3.39 -10.95 -6.41
CA GLY A 63 2.83 -11.52 -5.18
C GLY A 63 1.76 -10.68 -4.51
N GLY A 64 1.18 -9.71 -5.19
CA GLY A 64 0.13 -8.86 -4.62
C GLY A 64 -1.05 -9.66 -4.04
N LEU A 65 -1.45 -10.77 -4.67
CA LEU A 65 -2.49 -11.65 -4.13
C LEU A 65 -2.09 -12.25 -2.77
N LEU A 66 -0.84 -12.66 -2.60
CA LEU A 66 -0.34 -13.17 -1.31
C LEU A 66 -0.33 -12.05 -0.25
N ALA A 67 0.00 -10.82 -0.64
CA ALA A 67 -0.08 -9.67 0.26
C ALA A 67 -1.53 -9.39 0.70
N ALA A 68 -2.51 -9.53 -0.21
CA ALA A 68 -3.92 -9.39 0.13
C ALA A 68 -4.40 -10.49 1.09
N ILE A 69 -4.01 -11.74 0.86
CA ILE A 69 -4.31 -12.85 1.79
C ILE A 69 -3.69 -12.57 3.17
N ALA A 70 -2.42 -12.14 3.20
CA ALA A 70 -1.74 -11.79 4.44
C ALA A 70 -2.44 -10.65 5.19
N ALA A 71 -2.97 -9.64 4.50
CA ALA A 71 -3.76 -8.58 5.11
C ALA A 71 -5.04 -9.10 5.79
N VAL A 72 -5.80 -9.95 5.09
CA VAL A 72 -7.05 -10.54 5.60
C VAL A 72 -6.80 -11.41 6.84
N ILE A 73 -5.72 -12.21 6.83
CA ILE A 73 -5.29 -13.00 7.98
C ILE A 73 -4.88 -12.09 9.14
N THR A 74 -4.12 -11.03 8.85
CA THR A 74 -3.65 -10.08 9.88
C THR A 74 -4.83 -9.38 10.56
N VAL A 75 -5.83 -8.94 9.78
CA VAL A 75 -7.07 -8.35 10.31
C VAL A 75 -7.78 -9.35 11.21
N TYR A 76 -7.99 -10.59 10.75
CA TYR A 76 -8.66 -11.62 11.54
C TYR A 76 -7.95 -11.89 12.87
N TRP A 77 -6.62 -12.03 12.85
CA TRP A 77 -5.85 -12.29 14.05
C TRP A 77 -5.99 -11.13 15.06
N GLN A 78 -5.81 -9.90 14.62
CA GLN A 78 -5.80 -8.74 15.51
C GLN A 78 -7.17 -8.38 16.07
N THR A 79 -8.24 -8.51 15.27
CA THR A 79 -9.59 -8.17 15.75
C THR A 79 -10.30 -9.35 16.41
N SER A 80 -9.87 -10.59 16.13
CA SER A 80 -10.56 -11.83 16.51
C SER A 80 -12.04 -11.89 16.04
N ASP A 81 -12.42 -11.04 15.08
CA ASP A 81 -13.78 -10.96 14.54
C ASP A 81 -13.73 -11.20 13.01
N ILE A 82 -14.49 -12.21 12.59
CA ILE A 82 -14.59 -12.62 11.20
C ILE A 82 -15.25 -11.56 10.32
N ASN A 83 -16.13 -10.71 10.86
CA ASN A 83 -16.83 -9.69 10.10
C ASN A 83 -15.87 -8.67 9.48
N TYR A 84 -14.88 -8.20 10.26
CA TYR A 84 -13.86 -7.26 9.77
C TYR A 84 -12.93 -7.88 8.71
N SER A 85 -12.60 -9.16 8.88
CA SER A 85 -11.82 -9.91 7.89
C SER A 85 -12.60 -10.08 6.58
N LEU A 86 -13.90 -10.40 6.65
CA LEU A 86 -14.78 -10.51 5.50
C LEU A 86 -14.99 -9.18 4.78
N ILE A 87 -15.11 -8.06 5.51
CA ILE A 87 -15.16 -6.71 4.90
C ILE A 87 -13.87 -6.43 4.14
N THR A 88 -12.71 -6.74 4.75
CA THR A 88 -11.39 -6.55 4.12
C THR A 88 -11.29 -7.37 2.82
N ALA A 89 -11.68 -8.65 2.88
CA ALA A 89 -11.67 -9.54 1.73
C ALA A 89 -12.66 -9.10 0.64
N GLY A 90 -13.87 -8.71 1.02
CA GLY A 90 -14.92 -8.26 0.10
C GLY A 90 -14.54 -6.97 -0.63
N VAL A 91 -14.00 -5.99 0.09
CA VAL A 91 -13.50 -4.74 -0.51
C VAL A 91 -12.30 -5.02 -1.42
N CYS A 92 -11.38 -5.88 -0.98
CA CYS A 92 -10.23 -6.25 -1.79
C CYS A 92 -10.66 -6.92 -3.10
N LEU A 93 -11.58 -7.87 -3.02
CA LEU A 93 -12.10 -8.61 -4.18
C LEU A 93 -12.90 -7.70 -5.11
N GLY A 94 -13.75 -6.82 -4.56
CA GLY A 94 -14.49 -5.84 -5.36
C GLY A 94 -13.59 -4.91 -6.14
N LEU A 95 -12.57 -4.34 -5.48
CA LEU A 95 -11.60 -3.45 -6.15
C LEU A 95 -10.69 -4.21 -7.12
N TYR A 96 -10.30 -5.44 -6.79
CA TYR A 96 -9.58 -6.31 -7.71
C TYR A 96 -10.39 -6.54 -8.99
N LEU A 97 -11.67 -6.91 -8.88
CA LEU A 97 -12.54 -7.13 -10.03
C LEU A 97 -12.72 -5.86 -10.87
N LEU A 98 -12.97 -4.71 -10.23
CA LEU A 98 -13.10 -3.42 -10.92
C LEU A 98 -11.79 -2.99 -11.60
N GLY A 99 -10.64 -3.33 -11.01
CA GLY A 99 -9.33 -2.99 -11.54
C GLY A 99 -8.87 -3.88 -12.70
N PHE A 100 -9.27 -5.17 -12.71
CA PHE A 100 -8.86 -6.17 -13.69
C PHE A 100 -9.85 -6.39 -14.85
N GLN A 101 -11.02 -5.75 -14.88
CA GLN A 101 -12.09 -6.02 -15.88
C GLN A 101 -11.65 -5.98 -17.36
N ASP A 102 -10.58 -5.23 -17.70
CA ASP A 102 -10.04 -5.14 -19.08
C ASP A 102 -8.59 -5.63 -19.22
N VAL A 103 -8.04 -6.14 -18.13
CA VAL A 103 -6.66 -6.59 -18.05
C VAL A 103 -6.64 -8.03 -18.55
N ARG A 104 -6.38 -8.22 -19.85
CA ARG A 104 -6.26 -9.54 -20.49
C ARG A 104 -5.17 -10.36 -19.82
N TYR A 105 -5.51 -11.05 -18.72
CA TYR A 105 -4.60 -11.92 -18.01
C TYR A 105 -4.15 -13.01 -18.96
N ASP A 106 -2.95 -12.86 -19.50
CA ASP A 106 -2.27 -13.93 -20.22
C ASP A 106 -1.57 -14.77 -19.15
N PRO A 107 -2.12 -15.95 -18.78
CA PRO A 107 -1.45 -16.81 -17.84
C PRO A 107 -0.15 -17.26 -18.51
N ALA A 108 0.99 -16.82 -17.97
CA ALA A 108 2.29 -17.41 -18.28
C ALA A 108 2.71 -18.34 -17.13
N PRO A 109 2.02 -19.50 -16.95
CA PRO A 109 2.26 -20.42 -15.82
C PRO A 109 3.68 -21.01 -15.85
N GLU A 110 4.36 -20.96 -16.99
CA GLU A 110 5.71 -21.50 -17.17
C GLU A 110 6.83 -20.49 -16.87
N LYS A 111 6.50 -19.22 -16.59
CA LYS A 111 7.52 -18.22 -16.23
C LYS A 111 8.08 -18.53 -14.84
N LYS A 112 9.29 -19.09 -14.78
CA LYS A 112 10.04 -19.21 -13.53
C LYS A 112 10.22 -17.82 -12.92
N LEU A 113 9.74 -17.66 -11.67
CA LEU A 113 9.94 -16.44 -10.90
C LEU A 113 11.43 -16.18 -10.74
N SER A 114 11.86 -14.96 -11.09
CA SER A 114 13.22 -14.52 -10.82
C SER A 114 13.42 -14.38 -9.30
N ILE A 115 14.66 -14.59 -8.82
CA ILE A 115 15.05 -14.35 -7.42
C ILE A 115 14.62 -12.94 -6.98
N LEU A 116 14.71 -11.97 -7.89
CA LEU A 116 14.33 -10.58 -7.62
C LEU A 116 12.81 -10.43 -7.42
N GLU A 117 11.99 -11.16 -8.20
CA GLU A 117 10.52 -11.16 -8.04
C GLU A 117 10.09 -11.84 -6.72
N ILE A 118 10.83 -12.87 -6.28
CA ILE A 118 10.61 -13.53 -4.99
C ILE A 118 10.91 -12.57 -3.84
N ILE A 119 12.08 -11.91 -3.86
CA ILE A 119 12.46 -10.93 -2.83
C ILE A 119 11.44 -9.79 -2.80
N ALA A 120 11.06 -9.25 -3.96
CA ALA A 120 10.03 -8.21 -4.05
C ALA A 120 8.68 -8.68 -3.46
N THR A 121 8.30 -9.94 -3.68
CA THR A 121 7.09 -10.52 -3.11
C THR A 121 7.15 -10.61 -1.59
N VAL A 122 8.25 -11.09 -1.03
CA VAL A 122 8.44 -11.17 0.43
C VAL A 122 8.36 -9.77 1.06
N ILE A 123 9.03 -8.79 0.48
CA ILE A 123 8.98 -7.39 0.95
C ILE A 123 7.57 -6.83 0.87
N THR A 124 6.84 -7.10 -0.22
CA THR A 124 5.46 -6.60 -0.41
C THR A 124 4.50 -7.21 0.62
N ILE A 125 4.63 -8.51 0.91
CA ILE A 125 3.84 -9.17 1.96
C ILE A 125 4.18 -8.56 3.33
N GLY A 126 5.47 -8.43 3.66
CA GLY A 126 5.92 -7.85 4.92
C GLY A 126 5.41 -6.42 5.10
N PHE A 127 5.49 -5.60 4.06
CA PHE A 127 4.95 -4.25 4.05
C PHE A 127 3.43 -4.23 4.30
N MET A 128 2.66 -5.10 3.63
CA MET A 128 1.21 -5.15 3.81
C MET A 128 0.80 -5.60 5.22
N VAL A 129 1.50 -6.59 5.78
CA VAL A 129 1.28 -7.03 7.18
C VAL A 129 1.57 -5.87 8.13
N GLN A 130 2.73 -5.22 7.99
CA GLN A 130 3.10 -4.08 8.83
C GLN A 130 2.08 -2.93 8.72
N MET A 131 1.61 -2.62 7.51
CA MET A 131 0.57 -1.62 7.28
C MET A 131 -0.74 -1.98 7.97
N SER A 132 -1.18 -3.23 7.86
CA SER A 132 -2.40 -3.71 8.51
C SER A 132 -2.30 -3.55 10.02
N LEU A 133 -1.16 -3.94 10.61
CA LEU A 133 -0.91 -3.77 12.04
C LEU A 133 -0.93 -2.29 12.47
N LEU A 134 -0.29 -1.40 11.71
CA LEU A 134 -0.26 0.03 12.01
C LEU A 134 -1.64 0.71 11.92
N ILE A 135 -2.51 0.25 11.01
CA ILE A 135 -3.87 0.78 10.91
C ILE A 135 -4.72 0.24 12.08
N LEU A 136 -4.54 -1.03 12.45
CA LEU A 136 -5.28 -1.67 13.55
C LEU A 136 -4.83 -1.23 14.96
N GLN A 137 -3.78 -0.40 15.07
CA GLN A 137 -3.53 0.35 16.30
C GLN A 137 -4.63 1.37 16.61
N THR A 138 -5.41 1.77 15.60
CA THR A 138 -6.65 2.54 15.81
C THR A 138 -7.82 1.60 16.09
N PRO A 139 -8.85 2.06 16.84
CA PRO A 139 -10.00 1.23 17.15
C PRO A 139 -10.59 0.57 15.90
N SER A 140 -10.66 -0.76 15.93
CA SER A 140 -11.15 -1.57 14.82
C SER A 140 -12.58 -1.17 14.48
N SER A 141 -12.76 -0.68 13.25
CA SER A 141 -14.04 -0.29 12.69
C SER A 141 -14.19 -0.83 11.27
N TRP A 142 -15.41 -0.85 10.77
CA TRP A 142 -15.68 -1.21 9.37
C TRP A 142 -14.83 -0.37 8.41
N LEU A 143 -14.62 0.92 8.73
CA LEU A 143 -13.80 1.84 7.95
C LEU A 143 -12.32 1.43 7.90
N THR A 144 -11.73 1.02 9.04
CA THR A 144 -10.34 0.53 9.07
C THR A 144 -10.16 -0.73 8.23
N SER A 145 -11.14 -1.64 8.26
CA SER A 145 -11.13 -2.88 7.46
C SER A 145 -11.27 -2.58 5.97
N THR A 146 -12.15 -1.65 5.60
CA THR A 146 -12.28 -1.15 4.23
C THR A 146 -10.99 -0.51 3.73
N ALA A 147 -10.32 0.31 4.57
CA ALA A 147 -9.05 0.93 4.21
C ALA A 147 -7.95 -0.10 3.96
N ILE A 148 -7.80 -1.09 4.84
CA ILE A 148 -6.84 -2.20 4.67
C ILE A 148 -7.15 -2.97 3.38
N GLY A 149 -8.42 -3.29 3.12
CA GLY A 149 -8.85 -3.98 1.90
C GLY A 149 -8.55 -3.19 0.63
N ALA A 150 -8.72 -1.87 0.67
CA ALA A 150 -8.42 -0.99 -0.46
C ALA A 150 -6.91 -0.88 -0.74
N ILE A 151 -6.08 -0.80 0.30
CA ILE A 151 -4.62 -0.79 0.18
C ILE A 151 -4.12 -2.14 -0.35
N ALA A 152 -4.66 -3.25 0.17
CA ALA A 152 -4.36 -4.59 -0.31
C ALA A 152 -4.66 -4.72 -1.81
N ALA A 153 -5.87 -4.31 -2.24
CA ALA A 153 -6.23 -4.32 -3.66
C ALA A 153 -5.29 -3.44 -4.50
N ALA A 154 -4.95 -2.25 -4.02
CA ALA A 154 -4.03 -1.36 -4.75
C ALA A 154 -2.64 -2.01 -4.95
N ILE A 155 -2.08 -2.63 -3.91
CA ILE A 155 -0.83 -3.38 -4.02
C ILE A 155 -0.96 -4.53 -5.04
N THR A 156 -2.11 -5.21 -5.08
CA THR A 156 -2.35 -6.29 -6.05
C THR A 156 -2.43 -5.82 -7.51
N LEU A 157 -2.91 -4.59 -7.71
CA LEU A 157 -3.22 -4.04 -9.02
C LEU A 157 -2.04 -3.33 -9.66
N ILE A 158 -1.25 -2.57 -8.88
CA ILE A 158 -0.28 -1.61 -9.41
C ILE A 158 0.82 -2.25 -10.26
N GLY A 159 1.38 -3.37 -9.80
CA GLY A 159 2.42 -4.07 -10.55
C GLY A 159 1.91 -4.47 -11.94
N ARG A 160 0.69 -5.03 -12.02
CA ARG A 160 0.08 -5.38 -13.30
C ARG A 160 -0.28 -4.14 -14.10
N GLN A 161 -0.97 -3.15 -13.53
CA GLN A 161 -1.36 -1.92 -14.22
C GLN A 161 -0.17 -1.23 -14.90
N PHE A 162 1.01 -1.20 -14.25
CA PHE A 162 2.22 -0.65 -14.87
C PHE A 162 2.72 -1.44 -16.08
N VAL A 163 2.64 -2.77 -16.05
CA VAL A 163 2.96 -3.62 -17.21
C VAL A 163 2.02 -3.32 -18.38
N TYR A 164 0.73 -3.11 -18.13
CA TYR A 164 -0.25 -2.84 -19.20
C TYR A 164 -0.15 -1.46 -19.84
N ILE A 165 0.38 -0.45 -19.13
CA ILE A 165 0.56 0.90 -19.69
C ILE A 165 1.83 0.95 -20.57
N ASP A 166 2.65 -0.10 -20.55
CA ASP A 166 3.87 -0.23 -21.35
C ASP A 166 4.82 0.97 -21.16
N LEU A 167 4.86 1.49 -19.92
CA LEU A 167 5.73 2.59 -19.55
C LEU A 167 7.17 2.10 -19.41
N PRO A 168 8.17 2.88 -19.85
CA PRO A 168 9.55 2.55 -19.57
C PRO A 168 9.75 2.50 -18.05
N GLN A 169 10.52 1.51 -17.60
CA GLN A 169 10.73 1.21 -16.18
C GLN A 169 11.15 2.46 -15.39
N LYS A 170 11.98 3.33 -15.98
CA LYS A 170 12.40 4.61 -15.38
C LYS A 170 11.23 5.53 -15.03
N LEU A 171 10.19 5.62 -15.87
CA LEU A 171 9.01 6.44 -15.60
C LEU A 171 8.13 5.82 -14.51
N ILE A 172 8.00 4.49 -14.48
CA ILE A 172 7.30 3.78 -13.39
C ILE A 172 7.97 4.10 -12.05
N TRP A 173 9.30 4.03 -11.99
CA TRP A 173 10.09 4.38 -10.82
C TRP A 173 9.90 5.82 -10.37
N GLN A 174 9.92 6.76 -11.32
CA GLN A 174 9.74 8.18 -11.02
C GLN A 174 8.32 8.48 -10.52
N LEU A 175 7.31 7.87 -11.12
CA LEU A 175 5.92 8.10 -10.78
C LEU A 175 5.56 7.46 -9.44
N PHE A 176 5.87 6.17 -9.28
CA PHE A 176 5.58 5.46 -8.03
C PHE A 176 6.47 5.94 -6.88
N GLY A 177 7.76 6.16 -7.14
CA GLY A 177 8.69 6.76 -6.17
C GLY A 177 8.27 8.16 -5.76
N GLY A 178 7.88 9.01 -6.73
CA GLY A 178 7.39 10.36 -6.46
C GLY A 178 6.15 10.35 -5.57
N VAL A 179 5.14 9.53 -5.88
CA VAL A 179 3.90 9.42 -5.09
C VAL A 179 4.18 8.89 -3.67
N THR A 180 4.96 7.82 -3.54
CA THR A 180 5.25 7.20 -2.24
C THR A 180 6.11 8.08 -1.34
N ILE A 181 7.18 8.67 -1.88
CA ILE A 181 8.09 9.55 -1.12
C ILE A 181 7.39 10.84 -0.71
N SER A 182 6.67 11.49 -1.64
CA SER A 182 5.94 12.72 -1.33
C SER A 182 4.87 12.47 -0.27
N SER A 183 4.10 11.39 -0.39
CA SER A 183 3.07 11.08 0.60
C SER A 183 3.66 10.74 1.98
N LEU A 184 4.76 9.98 2.03
CA LEU A 184 5.47 9.69 3.28
C LEU A 184 5.97 10.98 3.94
N ALA A 185 6.57 11.89 3.17
CA ALA A 185 7.05 13.17 3.67
C ALA A 185 5.90 14.06 4.18
N ILE A 186 4.78 14.11 3.45
CA ILE A 186 3.57 14.87 3.86
C ILE A 186 3.01 14.31 5.17
N GLY A 187 2.85 12.98 5.26
CA GLY A 187 2.35 12.33 6.47
C GLY A 187 3.23 12.58 7.70
N PHE A 188 4.56 12.53 7.51
CA PHE A 188 5.52 12.86 8.55
C PHE A 188 5.40 14.33 8.98
N ALA A 189 5.35 15.26 8.02
CA ALA A 189 5.28 16.70 8.29
C ALA A 189 3.98 17.09 9.01
N ILE A 190 2.83 16.58 8.58
CA ILE A 190 1.53 16.84 9.23
C ILE A 190 1.60 16.43 10.70
N ARG A 191 2.09 15.22 10.99
CA ARG A 191 2.17 14.72 12.36
C ARG A 191 3.18 15.48 13.21
N ALA A 192 4.32 15.86 12.63
CA ALA A 192 5.32 16.70 13.29
C ALA A 192 4.75 18.10 13.64
N ILE A 193 3.99 18.72 12.74
CA ILE A 193 3.32 20.00 12.98
C ILE A 193 2.29 19.87 14.09
N ILE A 194 1.48 18.80 14.09
CA ILE A 194 0.53 18.53 15.18
C ILE A 194 1.27 18.47 16.51
N TYR A 195 2.34 17.67 16.64
CA TYR A 195 3.13 17.62 17.87
C TYR A 195 3.75 18.96 18.28
N ALA A 196 4.15 19.80 17.31
CA ALA A 196 4.70 21.12 17.60
C ALA A 196 3.62 22.12 18.09
N THR A 197 2.38 21.98 17.60
CA THR A 197 1.27 22.92 17.85
C THR A 197 0.34 22.51 18.99
N THR A 198 0.27 21.22 19.33
CA THR A 198 -0.58 20.69 20.42
C THR A 198 0.18 20.45 21.72
N ARG A 199 1.47 20.85 21.83
CA ARG A 199 2.12 20.90 23.14
C ARG A 199 1.41 21.96 24.00
N PRO A 200 0.95 21.65 25.23
CA PRO A 200 0.59 22.71 26.15
C PRO A 200 1.84 23.57 26.35
N ILE A 201 1.68 24.89 26.25
CA ILE A 201 2.70 25.85 26.67
C ILE A 201 3.05 25.47 28.10
N GLN A 202 4.23 24.88 28.32
CA GLN A 202 4.80 24.79 29.65
C GLN A 202 5.20 26.22 30.01
N LEU A 203 4.26 26.92 30.65
CA LEU A 203 4.54 28.15 31.38
C LEU A 203 5.53 27.77 32.48
N LEU A 204 6.81 28.04 32.20
CA LEU A 204 7.89 28.08 33.16
C LEU A 204 7.81 29.40 33.94
#